data_AF-A0AAI9UL60-F1
#
_entry.id   AF-A0AAI9UL60-F1
#
_cell.length_a   1.000
_cell.length_b   1.000
_cell.length_c   1.000
_cell.angle_alpha   90.00
_cell.angle_beta   90.00
_cell.angle_gamma   90.00
#
_symmetry.space_group_name_H-M   'P 1'
#
loop_
_entity.id
_entity.type
_entity.pdbx_description
1 polymer ?
#
loop_
_entity_poly.entity_id
_entity_poly.type
_entity_poly.pdbx_seq_one_letter_code
_entity_poly.pdbx_strand_id
1 'polypeptide(L)'
;MINLYFLLLTGFSFAHCQARNLDICRCSLESITDVLPPGVSINYVNFVAENGTFGDKAAVGNATALPQGCAVGVNLISSATSSYNFALYMPTNWNSRFMATGNGGFGGFTNWAYMGMFSQYGFASMSTDTGHISGFGDTSWALNNPEAMIDWGYCQIGSPIRPRHTVDCTGAN
;
A
#
# COMPACT_ATOMS: atom_id res chain seq x y z
N MET A 1 -11.56 24.87 -6.62
CA MET A 1 -11.69 24.67 -8.08
C MET A 1 -10.37 24.98 -8.72
N ILE A 2 -9.72 24.04 -9.43
CA ILE A 2 -8.71 24.27 -10.49
C ILE A 2 -8.66 23.00 -11.37
N ASN A 3 -8.29 23.22 -12.63
CA ASN A 3 -8.67 22.57 -13.88
C ASN A 3 -7.60 21.55 -14.36
N LEU A 4 -8.03 20.33 -14.74
CA LEU A 4 -7.17 19.17 -15.09
C LEU A 4 -6.96 18.94 -16.61
N TYR A 5 -7.32 19.89 -17.47
CA TYR A 5 -7.27 19.71 -18.93
C TYR A 5 -5.86 19.56 -19.55
N PHE A 6 -4.76 19.66 -18.79
CA PHE A 6 -3.41 19.70 -19.36
C PHE A 6 -2.73 18.33 -19.54
N LEU A 7 -3.35 17.22 -19.15
CA LEU A 7 -2.71 15.88 -19.13
C LEU A 7 -3.06 14.95 -20.30
N LEU A 8 -3.91 15.36 -21.26
CA LEU A 8 -4.49 14.43 -22.25
C LEU A 8 -3.92 14.47 -23.68
N LEU A 9 -2.80 15.16 -23.96
CA LEU A 9 -2.34 15.34 -25.37
C LEU A 9 -0.95 14.83 -25.74
N THR A 10 -0.23 14.09 -24.89
CA THR A 10 1.02 13.45 -25.35
C THR A 10 0.92 11.94 -25.25
N GLY A 11 0.86 11.28 -26.41
CA GLY A 11 0.88 9.83 -26.52
C GLY A 11 2.06 9.21 -25.76
N PHE A 12 1.76 8.37 -24.78
CA PHE A 12 2.75 7.68 -23.96
C PHE A 12 2.95 6.26 -24.48
N SER A 13 4.06 6.06 -25.21
CA SER A 13 4.70 4.74 -25.35
C SER A 13 5.58 4.50 -24.12
N PHE A 14 5.28 3.44 -23.37
CA PHE A 14 5.88 3.08 -22.07
C PHE A 14 7.28 2.46 -22.14
N ALA A 15 8.22 3.09 -22.87
CA ALA A 15 9.63 2.66 -22.89
C ALA A 15 10.60 3.68 -22.24
N HIS A 16 10.09 4.71 -21.55
CA HIS A 16 10.92 5.86 -21.16
C HIS A 16 10.91 6.11 -19.65
N CYS A 17 11.86 5.50 -18.94
CA CYS A 17 12.29 5.92 -17.60
C CYS A 17 13.26 7.13 -17.67
N GLN A 18 13.02 8.10 -18.55
CA GLN A 18 13.80 9.34 -18.62
C GLN A 18 12.92 10.54 -19.02
N ALA A 19 12.88 11.55 -18.14
CA ALA A 19 12.41 12.94 -18.32
C ALA A 19 10.88 13.13 -18.44
N ARG A 20 10.14 13.88 -17.61
CA ARG A 20 10.44 15.02 -16.73
C ARG A 20 9.44 15.10 -15.54
N ASN A 21 9.89 14.64 -14.38
CA ASN A 21 9.48 14.93 -12.98
C ASN A 21 9.86 13.68 -12.20
N LEU A 22 10.92 13.82 -11.40
CA LEU A 22 11.94 12.81 -11.18
C LEU A 22 11.69 11.87 -9.99
N ASP A 23 10.45 11.77 -9.53
CA ASP A 23 10.24 11.28 -8.17
C ASP A 23 9.82 9.81 -8.11
N ILE A 24 8.75 9.38 -8.78
CA ILE A 24 8.25 8.00 -8.65
C ILE A 24 9.22 6.90 -9.16
N CYS A 25 10.22 7.26 -9.98
CA CYS A 25 11.21 6.30 -10.49
C CYS A 25 12.39 6.05 -9.53
N ARG A 26 12.56 6.88 -8.50
CA ARG A 26 13.56 6.66 -7.45
C ARG A 26 12.83 6.11 -6.24
N CYS A 27 13.18 4.90 -5.82
CA CYS A 27 12.72 4.39 -4.54
C CYS A 27 13.43 5.15 -3.41
N SER A 28 13.01 6.38 -3.16
CA SER A 28 13.57 7.31 -2.19
C SER A 28 12.46 7.93 -1.35
N LEU A 29 12.82 8.35 -0.13
CA LEU A 29 11.89 8.97 0.80
C LEU A 29 11.31 10.29 0.28
N GLU A 30 12.14 11.13 -0.34
CA GLU A 30 11.76 12.44 -0.87
C GLU A 30 10.62 12.31 -1.87
N SER A 31 10.80 11.40 -2.82
CA SER A 31 9.87 11.20 -3.92
C SER A 31 8.51 10.63 -3.50
N ILE A 32 8.50 9.83 -2.42
CA ILE A 32 7.25 9.34 -1.84
C ILE A 32 6.59 10.42 -0.97
N THR A 33 7.37 11.25 -0.27
CA THR A 33 6.82 12.30 0.60
C THR A 33 5.98 13.31 -0.18
N ASP A 34 6.41 13.67 -1.40
CA ASP A 34 5.72 14.66 -2.24
C ASP A 34 4.32 14.23 -2.72
N VAL A 35 4.02 12.92 -2.70
CA VAL A 35 2.72 12.38 -3.15
C VAL A 35 1.80 11.98 -1.99
N LEU A 36 2.31 11.97 -0.75
CA LEU A 36 1.52 11.57 0.40
C LEU A 36 0.60 12.70 0.89
N PRO A 37 -0.65 12.38 1.28
CA PRO A 37 -1.52 13.36 1.91
C PRO A 37 -1.02 13.72 3.32
N PRO A 38 -1.41 14.90 3.84
CA PRO A 38 -1.10 15.28 5.21
C PRO A 38 -1.69 14.28 6.21
N GLY A 39 -0.96 13.98 7.29
CA GLY A 39 -1.39 13.03 8.32
C GLY A 39 -0.96 11.58 8.09
N VAL A 40 -0.18 11.32 7.04
CA VAL A 40 0.47 10.02 6.79
C VAL A 40 1.93 10.07 7.21
N SER A 41 2.40 9.04 7.90
CA SER A 41 3.81 8.89 8.25
C SER A 41 4.43 7.73 7.48
N ILE A 42 5.67 7.91 7.01
CA ILE A 42 6.39 6.85 6.29
C ILE A 42 7.08 5.94 7.29
N ASN A 43 6.80 4.64 7.21
CA ASN A 43 7.50 3.61 7.98
C ASN A 43 8.80 3.21 7.28
N TYR A 44 8.74 2.96 5.98
CA TYR A 44 9.88 2.55 5.17
C TYR A 44 9.69 2.84 3.68
N VAL A 45 10.80 3.05 2.98
CA VAL A 45 10.92 3.05 1.52
C VAL A 45 12.17 2.27 1.17
N ASN A 46 12.01 1.08 0.61
CA ASN A 46 13.09 0.13 0.39
C ASN A 46 13.13 -0.31 -1.06
N PHE A 47 14.27 -0.09 -1.71
CA PHE A 47 14.53 -0.64 -3.02
C PHE A 47 14.73 -2.16 -2.92
N VAL A 48 14.08 -2.89 -3.81
CA VAL A 48 14.20 -4.35 -3.93
C VAL A 48 14.78 -4.66 -5.30
N ALA A 49 15.93 -5.32 -5.32
CA ALA A 49 16.55 -5.77 -6.56
C ALA A 49 15.77 -6.93 -7.20
N GLU A 50 16.01 -7.17 -8.49
CA GLU A 50 15.45 -8.33 -9.21
C GLU A 50 15.75 -9.65 -8.47
N ASN A 51 14.75 -10.54 -8.46
CA ASN A 51 14.75 -11.78 -7.69
C ASN A 51 14.92 -11.57 -6.17
N GLY A 52 14.53 -10.40 -5.66
CA GLY A 52 14.66 -10.02 -4.26
C GLY A 52 13.63 -10.70 -3.35
N THR A 53 13.81 -10.53 -2.04
CA THR A 53 12.87 -10.96 -1.00
C THR A 53 12.54 -9.78 -0.10
N PHE A 54 11.27 -9.63 0.27
CA PHE A 54 10.83 -8.56 1.16
C PHE A 54 9.68 -8.98 2.07
N GLY A 55 9.68 -8.48 3.29
CA GLY A 55 8.58 -8.56 4.24
C GLY A 55 8.84 -7.55 5.36
N ASP A 56 7.77 -6.93 5.87
CA ASP A 56 7.87 -6.02 7.00
C ASP A 56 7.59 -6.73 8.33
N LYS A 57 7.56 -5.96 9.42
CA LYS A 57 7.32 -6.48 10.78
C LYS A 57 5.93 -7.14 10.93
N ALA A 58 4.95 -6.69 10.15
CA ALA A 58 3.59 -7.19 10.16
C ALA A 58 3.39 -8.36 9.18
N ALA A 59 4.42 -8.79 8.44
CA ALA A 59 4.25 -9.79 7.39
C ALA A 59 3.91 -11.18 7.96
N VAL A 60 2.87 -11.81 7.43
CA VAL A 60 2.55 -13.24 7.71
C VAL A 60 3.33 -14.21 6.80
N GLY A 61 4.25 -13.67 6.01
CA GLY A 61 5.13 -14.39 5.10
C GLY A 61 5.81 -13.41 4.14
N ASN A 62 7.10 -13.64 3.88
CA ASN A 62 7.87 -12.77 2.98
C ASN A 62 7.52 -13.04 1.51
N ALA A 63 7.48 -11.99 0.71
CA ALA A 63 7.51 -12.08 -0.73
C ALA A 63 8.91 -12.53 -1.19
N THR A 64 8.99 -13.50 -2.09
CA THR A 64 10.26 -13.98 -2.68
C THR A 64 10.21 -13.87 -4.20
N ALA A 65 11.37 -13.88 -4.85
CA ALA A 65 11.47 -13.74 -6.30
C ALA A 65 10.69 -12.52 -6.81
N LEU A 66 10.79 -11.42 -6.08
CA LEU A 66 10.21 -10.15 -6.48
C LEU A 66 10.96 -9.61 -7.71
N PRO A 67 10.26 -8.99 -8.67
CA PRO A 67 10.94 -8.21 -9.70
C PRO A 67 11.73 -7.06 -9.06
N GLN A 68 12.50 -6.31 -9.85
CA GLN A 68 13.04 -5.06 -9.37
C GLN A 68 11.89 -4.08 -9.06
N GLY A 69 11.95 -3.39 -7.91
CA GLY A 69 10.89 -2.47 -7.52
C GLY A 69 11.13 -1.73 -6.21
N CYS A 70 10.08 -1.10 -5.71
CA CYS A 70 10.09 -0.32 -4.48
C CYS A 70 9.02 -0.83 -3.52
N ALA A 71 9.44 -1.21 -2.32
CA ALA A 71 8.57 -1.52 -1.20
C ALA A 71 8.39 -0.28 -0.32
N VAL A 72 7.14 0.14 -0.13
CA VAL A 72 6.77 1.33 0.63
C VAL A 72 5.82 0.92 1.74
N GLY A 73 6.09 1.39 2.95
CA GLY A 73 5.22 1.20 4.11
C GLY A 73 4.89 2.55 4.71
N VAL A 74 3.62 2.80 4.97
CA VAL A 74 3.14 4.02 5.62
C VAL A 74 2.15 3.69 6.73
N ASN A 75 2.06 4.56 7.73
CA ASN A 75 1.07 4.52 8.78
C ASN A 75 0.08 5.67 8.62
N LEU A 76 -1.21 5.35 8.72
CA LEU A 76 -2.30 6.30 8.65
C LEU A 76 -3.08 6.29 9.96
N ILE A 77 -3.31 7.48 10.50
CA ILE A 77 -4.14 7.68 11.70
C ILE A 77 -5.62 7.64 11.26
N SER A 78 -6.38 6.65 11.75
CA SER A 78 -7.80 6.48 11.45
C SER A 78 -8.69 7.14 12.52
N SER A 79 -8.26 7.17 13.78
CA SER A 79 -8.97 7.82 14.89
C SER A 79 -8.00 8.42 15.91
N ALA A 80 -8.53 9.03 16.98
CA ALA A 80 -7.70 9.50 18.09
C ALA A 80 -6.97 8.38 18.83
N THR A 81 -7.42 7.12 18.69
CA THR A 81 -6.89 5.98 19.43
C THR A 81 -6.48 4.81 18.54
N SER A 82 -6.57 4.94 17.23
CA SER A 82 -6.23 3.87 16.28
C SER A 82 -5.53 4.38 15.02
N SER A 83 -4.75 3.50 14.42
CA SER A 83 -4.05 3.70 13.16
C SER A 83 -3.86 2.36 12.48
N TYR A 84 -3.66 2.38 11.16
CA TYR A 84 -3.38 1.19 10.37
C TYR A 84 -2.16 1.41 9.48
N ASN A 85 -1.49 0.31 9.18
CA ASN A 85 -0.37 0.31 8.27
C ASN A 85 -0.79 -0.13 6.88
N PHE A 86 -0.18 0.51 5.89
CA PHE A 86 -0.36 0.25 4.48
C PHE A 86 1.00 -0.11 3.88
N ALA A 87 1.04 -1.25 3.20
CA ALA A 87 2.18 -1.73 2.45
C ALA A 87 1.86 -1.67 0.95
N LEU A 88 2.79 -1.14 0.16
CA LEU A 88 2.72 -1.04 -1.29
C LEU A 88 4.00 -1.58 -1.90
N TYR A 89 3.86 -2.32 -2.98
CA TYR A 89 4.96 -2.73 -3.82
C TYR A 89 4.76 -2.26 -5.25
N MET A 90 5.72 -1.49 -5.75
CA MET A 90 5.73 -0.93 -7.09
C MET A 90 6.87 -1.54 -7.92
N PRO A 91 6.59 -2.48 -8.84
CA PRO A 91 7.61 -3.01 -9.74
C PRO A 91 8.09 -1.91 -10.70
N THR A 92 9.38 -1.91 -11.05
CA THR A 92 9.94 -1.00 -12.06
C THR A 92 9.22 -1.19 -13.40
N ASN A 93 8.97 -2.45 -13.78
CA ASN A 93 8.20 -2.81 -14.97
C ASN A 93 6.73 -2.99 -14.59
N TRP A 94 6.02 -1.87 -14.44
CA TRP A 94 4.60 -1.87 -14.10
C TRP A 94 3.73 -1.98 -15.35
N ASN A 95 2.75 -2.88 -15.33
CA ASN A 95 1.79 -3.09 -16.43
C ASN A 95 0.55 -2.15 -16.34
N SER A 96 0.64 -1.09 -15.53
CA SER A 96 -0.46 -0.15 -15.24
C SER A 96 -1.69 -0.78 -14.55
N ARG A 97 -1.57 -1.98 -13.97
CA ARG A 97 -2.64 -2.62 -13.19
C ARG A 97 -2.29 -2.69 -11.73
N PHE A 98 -3.30 -2.48 -10.90
CA PHE A 98 -3.18 -2.42 -9.46
C PHE A 98 -3.95 -3.57 -8.81
N MET A 99 -3.42 -4.12 -7.72
CA MET A 99 -4.05 -5.22 -6.99
C MET A 99 -4.00 -5.00 -5.47
N ALA A 100 -5.17 -5.04 -4.85
CA ALA A 100 -5.31 -5.05 -3.40
C ALA A 100 -5.35 -6.49 -2.90
N THR A 101 -4.54 -6.81 -1.91
CA THR A 101 -4.61 -8.07 -1.18
C THR A 101 -5.22 -7.83 0.19
N GLY A 102 -5.99 -8.80 0.66
CA GLY A 102 -6.62 -8.75 1.98
C GLY A 102 -6.02 -9.72 2.97
N ASN A 103 -6.62 -9.69 4.15
CA ASN A 103 -6.23 -10.53 5.28
C ASN A 103 -7.22 -11.67 5.49
N GLY A 104 -6.75 -12.77 6.04
CA GLY A 104 -7.58 -13.92 6.39
C GLY A 104 -8.01 -13.91 7.86
N GLY A 105 -9.27 -14.27 8.14
CA GLY A 105 -9.78 -14.33 9.51
C GLY A 105 -9.71 -12.99 10.23
N PHE A 106 -9.33 -13.02 11.51
CA PHE A 106 -9.13 -11.83 12.35
C PHE A 106 -7.70 -11.25 12.26
N GLY A 107 -6.98 -11.62 11.20
CA GLY A 107 -5.56 -11.34 11.05
C GLY A 107 -5.24 -9.88 10.83
N GLY A 108 -4.37 -9.34 11.67
CA GLY A 108 -3.73 -8.05 11.48
C GLY A 108 -2.30 -8.23 11.00
N PHE A 109 -2.11 -8.37 9.69
CA PHE A 109 -0.80 -8.60 9.08
C PHE A 109 -0.76 -8.09 7.65
N THR A 110 0.41 -7.78 7.12
CA THR A 110 0.56 -7.47 5.70
C THR A 110 0.82 -8.74 4.91
N ASN A 111 0.12 -8.90 3.79
CA ASN A 111 0.16 -10.12 3.00
C ASN A 111 1.20 -10.09 1.88
N TRP A 112 2.47 -9.91 2.27
CA TRP A 112 3.59 -9.77 1.35
C TRP A 112 3.72 -10.94 0.38
N ALA A 113 3.46 -12.18 0.82
CA ALA A 113 3.47 -13.35 -0.06
C ALA A 113 2.53 -13.21 -1.27
N TYR A 114 1.26 -12.80 -1.06
CA TYR A 114 0.34 -12.56 -2.19
C TYR A 114 0.69 -11.30 -2.97
N MET A 115 1.13 -10.23 -2.31
CA MET A 115 1.61 -9.02 -2.99
C MET A 115 2.70 -9.36 -4.00
N GLY A 116 3.68 -10.16 -3.60
CA GLY A 116 4.79 -10.58 -4.45
C GLY A 116 4.34 -11.41 -5.65
N MET A 117 3.40 -12.34 -5.45
CA MET A 117 2.81 -13.13 -6.54
C MET A 117 2.20 -12.22 -7.63
N PHE A 118 1.43 -11.20 -7.25
CA PHE A 118 0.85 -10.26 -8.23
C PHE A 118 1.91 -9.39 -8.89
N SER A 119 2.94 -8.99 -8.15
CA SER A 119 4.03 -8.17 -8.67
C SER A 119 4.90 -8.90 -9.70
N GLN A 120 5.04 -10.21 -9.59
CA GLN A 120 5.67 -11.03 -10.65
C GLN A 120 4.91 -10.97 -11.98
N TYR A 121 3.59 -10.74 -11.96
CA TYR A 121 2.79 -10.49 -13.16
C TYR A 121 2.79 -9.01 -13.60
N GLY A 122 3.62 -8.18 -12.97
CA GLY A 122 3.79 -6.75 -13.26
C GLY A 122 2.73 -5.84 -12.62
N PHE A 123 1.96 -6.31 -11.64
CA PHE A 123 1.01 -5.46 -10.91
C PHE A 123 1.72 -4.66 -9.82
N ALA A 124 1.28 -3.42 -9.62
CA ALA A 124 1.50 -2.73 -8.35
C ALA A 124 0.53 -3.36 -7.33
N SER A 125 1.05 -3.81 -6.19
CA SER A 125 0.26 -4.56 -5.21
C SER A 125 0.26 -3.87 -3.86
N MET A 126 -0.84 -3.99 -3.11
CA MET A 126 -0.97 -3.42 -1.77
C MET A 126 -1.56 -4.40 -0.76
N SER A 127 -1.31 -4.15 0.52
CA SER A 127 -1.92 -4.82 1.66
C SER A 127 -1.98 -3.87 2.85
N THR A 128 -2.86 -4.15 3.81
CA THR A 128 -2.96 -3.41 5.08
C THR A 128 -2.80 -4.40 6.24
N ASP A 129 -2.44 -3.91 7.42
CA ASP A 129 -2.50 -4.72 8.65
C ASP A 129 -3.87 -4.67 9.34
N THR A 130 -4.88 -4.06 8.71
CA THR A 130 -6.24 -3.93 9.25
C THR A 130 -6.38 -3.16 10.58
N GLY A 131 -5.35 -2.43 11.02
CA GLY A 131 -5.40 -1.61 12.24
C GLY A 131 -4.84 -2.27 13.50
N HIS A 132 -4.27 -3.48 13.38
CA HIS A 132 -3.62 -4.17 14.50
C HIS A 132 -2.61 -5.20 14.00
N ILE A 133 -1.85 -5.79 14.94
CA ILE A 133 -0.92 -6.88 14.63
C ILE A 133 -1.41 -8.15 15.33
N SER A 134 -1.87 -9.14 14.56
CA SER A 134 -2.37 -10.40 15.11
C SER A 134 -2.35 -11.54 14.07
N GLY A 135 -2.46 -12.78 14.54
CA GLY A 135 -2.67 -13.94 13.68
C GLY A 135 -4.14 -14.16 13.30
N PHE A 136 -4.39 -15.10 12.40
CA PHE A 136 -5.72 -15.39 11.81
C PHE A 136 -6.87 -15.63 12.82
N GLY A 137 -6.56 -16.15 14.01
CA GLY A 137 -7.55 -16.55 15.03
C GLY A 137 -7.50 -15.76 16.33
N ASP A 138 -6.65 -14.74 16.41
CA ASP A 138 -6.55 -13.91 17.61
C ASP A 138 -7.57 -12.77 17.52
N THR A 139 -8.41 -12.66 18.55
CA THR A 139 -9.45 -11.64 18.69
C THR A 139 -9.23 -10.72 19.89
N SER A 140 -8.11 -10.88 20.60
CA SER A 140 -7.81 -10.09 21.81
C SER A 140 -7.69 -8.59 21.52
N TRP A 141 -7.27 -8.22 20.32
CA TRP A 141 -7.18 -6.84 19.83
C TRP A 141 -8.53 -6.10 19.80
N ALA A 142 -9.64 -6.84 19.67
CA ALA A 142 -10.99 -6.27 19.58
C ALA A 142 -11.60 -5.98 20.96
N LEU A 143 -11.06 -6.58 22.02
CA LEU A 143 -11.66 -6.50 23.36
C LEU A 143 -11.56 -5.07 23.89
N ASN A 144 -12.72 -4.46 24.16
CA ASN A 144 -12.84 -3.06 24.61
C ASN A 144 -12.18 -2.04 23.67
N ASN A 145 -12.04 -2.36 22.39
CA ASN A 145 -11.38 -1.51 21.40
C ASN A 145 -12.27 -1.35 20.14
N PRO A 146 -13.31 -0.48 20.21
CA PRO A 146 -14.25 -0.29 19.11
C PRO A 146 -13.60 0.29 17.86
N GLU A 147 -12.60 1.17 18.01
CA GLU A 147 -11.91 1.76 16.86
C GLU A 147 -11.11 0.71 16.09
N ALA A 148 -10.44 -0.23 16.76
CA ALA A 148 -9.77 -1.34 16.07
C ALA A 148 -10.77 -2.27 15.36
N MET A 149 -11.98 -2.47 15.91
CA MET A 149 -13.02 -3.24 15.22
C MET A 149 -13.53 -2.53 13.96
N ILE A 150 -13.63 -1.20 14.00
CA ILE A 150 -13.98 -0.38 12.83
C ILE A 150 -12.86 -0.49 11.79
N ASP A 151 -11.61 -0.28 12.19
CA ASP A 151 -10.46 -0.40 11.28
C ASP A 151 -10.38 -1.79 10.66
N TRP A 152 -10.57 -2.86 11.44
CA TRP A 152 -10.62 -4.22 10.90
C TRP A 152 -11.74 -4.39 9.88
N GLY A 153 -12.96 -3.91 10.19
CA GLY A 153 -14.11 -4.00 9.30
C GLY A 153 -13.97 -3.25 7.98
N TYR A 154 -13.34 -2.07 7.98
CA TYR A 154 -13.20 -1.21 6.79
C TYR A 154 -11.86 -1.34 6.07
N CYS A 155 -10.80 -1.77 6.76
CA CYS A 155 -9.46 -1.95 6.20
C CYS A 155 -9.13 -3.39 5.80
N GLN A 156 -9.99 -4.40 6.03
CA GLN A 156 -9.76 -5.82 5.64
C GLN A 156 -9.50 -6.01 4.14
N ILE A 157 -10.23 -5.25 3.31
CA ILE A 157 -10.14 -5.17 1.85
C ILE A 157 -10.90 -3.92 1.44
N GLY A 158 -10.25 -3.02 0.69
CA GLY A 158 -10.89 -1.97 -0.10
C GLY A 158 -12.15 -1.33 0.47
N SER A 159 -12.01 -0.41 1.43
CA SER A 159 -12.84 0.80 1.39
C SER A 159 -12.94 1.25 -0.08
N PRO A 160 -14.13 1.60 -0.60
CA PRO A 160 -14.25 1.92 -2.01
C PRO A 160 -13.13 2.87 -2.34
N ILE A 161 -12.30 2.49 -3.31
CA ILE A 161 -11.43 3.39 -4.02
C ILE A 161 -12.38 4.52 -4.42
N ARG A 162 -12.42 5.59 -3.61
CA ARG A 162 -13.30 6.71 -3.91
C ARG A 162 -12.84 7.21 -5.29
N PRO A 163 -13.64 7.99 -6.03
CA PRO A 163 -13.30 8.43 -7.40
C PRO A 163 -11.92 9.10 -7.58
N ARG A 164 -11.15 9.30 -6.50
CA ARG A 164 -9.77 9.80 -6.42
C ARG A 164 -8.69 8.78 -6.03
N HIS A 165 -8.95 7.48 -6.03
CA HIS A 165 -7.97 6.46 -5.61
C HIS A 165 -7.44 6.63 -4.18
N THR A 166 -8.29 7.10 -3.27
CA THR A 166 -7.96 7.24 -1.84
C THR A 166 -8.55 6.07 -1.07
N VAL A 167 -7.72 5.35 -0.31
CA VAL A 167 -8.16 4.37 0.69
C VAL A 167 -8.48 5.13 1.96
N ASP A 168 -9.76 5.20 2.31
CA ASP A 168 -10.25 5.87 3.52
C ASP A 168 -10.87 4.83 4.45
N CYS A 169 -10.15 4.49 5.52
CA CYS A 169 -10.62 3.53 6.52
C CYS A 169 -11.48 4.17 7.61
N THR A 170 -11.65 5.48 7.61
CA THR A 170 -12.55 6.11 8.58
C THR A 170 -13.97 5.70 8.19
N GLY A 171 -14.72 5.09 9.10
CA GLY A 171 -16.13 4.75 8.91
C GLY A 171 -17.05 5.98 8.75
N ALA A 172 -16.51 7.12 8.32
CA ALA A 172 -17.19 8.38 8.13
C ALA A 172 -17.89 8.39 6.76
N ASN A 173 -19.23 8.49 6.81
CA ASN A 173 -20.09 8.73 5.65
C ASN A 173 -19.70 10.01 4.91
#